data_AF-A0A531CWN2-F1
#
_entry.id   AF-A0A531CWN2-F1
#
_cell.length_a   1.000
_cell.length_b   1.000
_cell.length_c   1.000
_cell.angle_alpha   90.00
_cell.angle_beta   90.00
_cell.angle_gamma   90.00
#
_symmetry.space_group_name_H-M   'P 1'
#
loop_
_entity.id
_entity.type
_entity.pdbx_description
1 polymer ?
#
loop_
_entity_poly.entity_id
_entity_poly.type
_entity_poly.pdbx_seq_one_letter_code
_entity_poly.pdbx_strand_id
1 'polypeptide(L)'
;MKSSLASTDRATILSVGHDDGRSAVAAIPTDLTASESPVAAQAARVVAAMGSFNDNIAGNAARFQPKARNDANRKAAADIMATPFQGFVAAGIAEGRAAAAAKANALGVDPGNAPLRAQVRDRFTAMDTAGQAAFVQRAGLEELAALMEAGRSYFASTPDPVWQAIEDQYMTKRHIARTGLQADFQRRPDPNDPVAFGPDENAALAYAKEGLNRLRARSGTVDAVRRTAQSIIDVVALSTDLTRDDAYRILTTGKVAE
;
A
#
# COMPACT_ATOMS: atom_id res chain seq x y z
N MET A 1 12.18 -33.35 -2.84
CA MET A 1 11.72 -31.97 -2.60
C MET A 1 12.05 -31.62 -1.16
N LYS A 2 12.59 -30.43 -0.91
CA LYS A 2 12.90 -29.92 0.43
C LYS A 2 12.08 -28.66 0.67
N SER A 3 11.57 -28.48 1.87
CA SER A 3 10.88 -27.25 2.27
C SER A 3 11.33 -26.82 3.66
N SER A 4 11.27 -25.51 3.92
CA SER A 4 11.50 -24.95 5.23
C SER A 4 10.63 -23.72 5.45
N LEU A 5 10.19 -23.54 6.68
CA LEU A 5 9.55 -22.32 7.15
C LEU A 5 10.45 -21.67 8.20
N ALA A 6 10.76 -20.40 8.02
CA ALA A 6 11.54 -19.61 8.97
C ALA A 6 10.78 -18.33 9.31
N SER A 7 10.77 -17.98 10.60
CA SER A 7 10.31 -16.67 11.06
C SER A 7 11.51 -15.83 11.43
N THR A 8 11.56 -14.61 10.91
CA THR A 8 12.57 -13.59 11.22
C THR A 8 11.87 -12.36 11.76
N ASP A 9 12.64 -11.40 12.29
CA ASP A 9 12.10 -10.11 12.74
C ASP A 9 11.40 -9.31 11.62
N ARG A 10 11.68 -9.65 10.35
CA ARG A 10 11.22 -8.91 9.17
C ARG A 10 10.17 -9.63 8.36
N ALA A 11 10.10 -10.96 8.43
CA ALA A 11 9.18 -11.75 7.62
C ALA A 11 9.05 -13.19 8.11
N THR A 12 7.92 -13.81 7.80
CA THR A 12 7.80 -15.27 7.70
C THR A 12 8.11 -15.71 6.27
N ILE A 13 9.04 -16.65 6.13
CA ILE A 13 9.62 -17.09 4.87
C ILE A 13 9.38 -18.58 4.69
N LEU A 14 8.69 -18.98 3.61
CA LEU A 14 8.59 -20.35 3.15
C LEU A 14 9.51 -20.53 1.95
N SER A 15 10.46 -21.45 2.06
CA SER A 15 11.36 -21.82 0.97
C SER A 15 11.05 -23.24 0.51
N VAL A 16 10.96 -23.46 -0.79
CA VAL A 16 10.79 -24.78 -1.40
C VAL A 16 11.88 -24.99 -2.44
N GLY A 17 12.58 -26.12 -2.34
CA GLY A 17 13.56 -26.60 -3.30
C GLY A 17 13.06 -27.87 -3.98
N HIS A 18 13.05 -27.86 -5.30
CA HIS A 18 12.72 -29.02 -6.13
C HIS A 18 13.98 -29.86 -6.41
N ASP A 19 13.78 -31.13 -6.75
CA ASP A 19 14.87 -32.11 -6.92
C ASP A 19 15.74 -31.84 -8.17
N ASP A 20 15.26 -31.00 -9.09
CA ASP A 20 15.96 -30.55 -10.30
C ASP A 20 16.80 -29.28 -10.10
N GLY A 21 16.91 -28.79 -8.86
CA GLY A 21 17.68 -27.59 -8.52
C GLY A 21 16.89 -26.28 -8.59
N ARG A 22 15.63 -26.28 -9.04
CA ARG A 22 14.76 -25.09 -8.96
C ARG A 22 14.41 -24.78 -7.50
N SER A 23 14.27 -23.50 -7.17
CA SER A 23 13.83 -23.05 -5.85
C SER A 23 12.89 -21.86 -5.94
N ALA A 24 11.94 -21.79 -5.01
CA ALA A 24 11.01 -20.67 -4.87
C ALA A 24 10.90 -20.28 -3.40
N VAL A 25 10.68 -18.98 -3.16
CA VAL A 25 10.58 -18.41 -1.82
C VAL A 25 9.36 -17.50 -1.77
N ALA A 26 8.52 -17.71 -0.77
CA ALA A 26 7.42 -16.82 -0.41
C ALA A 26 7.73 -16.13 0.91
N ALA A 27 7.60 -14.81 0.94
CA ALA A 27 7.85 -14.01 2.13
C ALA A 27 6.64 -13.14 2.44
N ILE A 28 6.19 -13.22 3.70
CA ILE A 28 5.18 -12.32 4.26
C ILE A 28 5.90 -11.37 5.21
N PRO A 29 6.07 -10.10 4.83
CA PRO A 29 6.68 -9.09 5.70
C PRO A 29 5.89 -8.93 7.01
N THR A 30 6.60 -8.71 8.11
CA THR A 30 5.98 -8.52 9.44
C THR A 30 5.04 -7.31 9.47
N ASP A 31 5.32 -6.28 8.68
CA ASP A 31 4.44 -5.11 8.50
C ASP A 31 3.05 -5.48 7.96
N LEU A 32 2.92 -6.59 7.20
CA LEU A 32 1.61 -7.05 6.74
C LEU A 32 0.82 -7.78 7.82
N THR A 33 1.49 -8.30 8.85
CA THR A 33 0.89 -9.01 9.98
C THR A 33 0.74 -8.14 11.24
N ALA A 34 1.35 -6.95 11.24
CA ALA A 34 1.27 -5.99 12.34
C ALA A 34 -0.19 -5.54 12.58
N SER A 35 -0.55 -5.27 13.84
CA SER A 35 -1.93 -4.95 14.22
C SER A 35 -2.50 -3.70 13.53
N GLU A 36 -1.65 -2.75 13.15
CA GLU A 36 -2.09 -1.54 12.44
C GLU A 36 -2.33 -1.78 10.95
N SER A 37 -1.91 -2.93 10.41
CA SER A 37 -2.04 -3.23 8.99
C SER A 37 -3.50 -3.51 8.62
N PRO A 38 -4.03 -2.89 7.54
CA PRO A 38 -5.41 -3.13 7.10
C PRO A 38 -5.65 -4.57 6.61
N VAL A 39 -4.58 -5.35 6.41
CA VAL A 39 -4.63 -6.75 5.96
C VAL A 39 -4.11 -7.74 7.01
N ALA A 40 -3.87 -7.29 8.25
CA ALA A 40 -3.22 -8.07 9.32
C ALA A 40 -3.84 -9.45 9.54
N ALA A 41 -5.16 -9.50 9.70
CA ALA A 41 -5.88 -10.74 9.99
C ALA A 41 -5.76 -11.75 8.84
N GLN A 42 -5.83 -11.29 7.60
CA GLN A 42 -5.71 -12.13 6.42
C GLN A 42 -4.27 -12.58 6.19
N ALA A 43 -3.29 -11.69 6.40
CA ALA A 43 -1.87 -12.04 6.33
C ALA A 43 -1.52 -13.12 7.36
N ALA A 44 -2.00 -13.00 8.60
CA ALA A 44 -1.78 -14.00 9.64
C ALA A 44 -2.39 -15.37 9.29
N ARG A 45 -3.57 -15.40 8.65
CA ARG A 45 -4.17 -16.65 8.14
C ARG A 45 -3.32 -17.29 7.05
N VAL A 46 -2.73 -16.51 6.15
CA VAL A 46 -1.82 -17.04 5.13
C VAL A 46 -0.54 -17.56 5.78
N VAL A 47 0.03 -16.87 6.77
CA VAL A 47 1.19 -17.36 7.54
C VAL A 47 0.90 -18.73 8.17
N ALA A 48 -0.25 -18.88 8.83
CA ALA A 48 -0.65 -20.16 9.41
C ALA A 48 -0.81 -21.25 8.33
N ALA A 49 -1.44 -20.91 7.20
CA ALA A 49 -1.61 -21.83 6.07
C ALA A 49 -0.27 -22.24 5.44
N MET A 50 0.70 -21.33 5.34
CA MET A 50 2.05 -21.63 4.87
C MET A 50 2.76 -22.63 5.77
N GLY A 51 2.56 -22.55 7.10
CA GLY A 51 3.06 -23.55 8.03
C GLY A 51 2.45 -24.93 7.78
N SER A 52 1.12 -25.03 7.76
CA SER A 52 0.44 -26.30 7.47
C SER A 52 0.78 -26.87 6.09
N PHE A 53 0.95 -26.01 5.08
CA PHE A 53 1.33 -26.43 3.74
C PHE A 53 2.78 -26.91 3.68
N ASN A 54 3.71 -26.24 4.37
CA ASN A 54 5.09 -26.70 4.52
C ASN A 54 5.17 -28.10 5.12
N ASP A 55 4.40 -28.35 6.18
CA ASP A 55 4.37 -29.66 6.85
C ASP A 55 3.84 -30.75 5.90
N ASN A 56 2.84 -30.42 5.08
CA ASN A 56 2.34 -31.32 4.05
C ASN A 56 3.38 -31.59 2.95
N ILE A 57 4.10 -30.57 2.47
CA ILE A 57 5.17 -30.76 1.48
C ILE A 57 6.25 -31.71 2.02
N ALA A 58 6.74 -31.45 3.24
CA ALA A 58 7.75 -32.29 3.88
C ALA A 58 7.25 -33.73 4.11
N GLY A 59 6.01 -33.88 4.61
CA GLY A 59 5.38 -35.17 4.83
C GLY A 59 5.16 -35.96 3.54
N ASN A 60 4.65 -35.31 2.49
CA ASN A 60 4.42 -35.94 1.18
C ASN A 60 5.73 -36.33 0.51
N ALA A 61 6.79 -35.52 0.64
CA ALA A 61 8.11 -35.84 0.12
C ALA A 61 8.73 -37.09 0.77
N ALA A 62 8.42 -37.36 2.04
CA ALA A 62 8.88 -38.56 2.74
C ALA A 62 8.05 -39.82 2.42
N ARG A 63 6.80 -39.66 2.01
CA ARG A 63 5.84 -40.78 1.85
C ARG A 63 5.63 -41.22 0.40
N PHE A 64 5.67 -40.29 -0.54
CA PHE A 64 5.24 -40.53 -1.91
C PHE A 64 6.37 -40.42 -2.93
N GLN A 65 6.29 -41.25 -3.98
CA GLN A 65 7.09 -41.08 -5.19
C GLN A 65 6.75 -39.76 -5.92
N PRO A 66 7.63 -39.20 -6.76
CA PRO A 66 7.50 -37.84 -7.29
C PRO A 66 6.13 -37.49 -7.90
N LYS A 67 5.55 -38.36 -8.74
CA LYS A 67 4.25 -38.10 -9.36
C LYS A 67 3.13 -38.01 -8.31
N ALA A 68 3.01 -39.02 -7.46
CA ALA A 68 2.00 -39.06 -6.39
C ALA A 68 2.19 -37.93 -5.36
N ARG A 69 3.45 -37.53 -5.10
CA ARG A 69 3.80 -36.37 -4.27
C ARG A 69 3.23 -35.08 -4.86
N ASN A 70 3.43 -34.85 -6.16
CA ASN A 70 2.94 -33.64 -6.83
C ASN A 70 1.40 -33.58 -6.78
N ASP A 71 0.73 -34.69 -7.02
CA ASP A 71 -0.74 -34.78 -6.93
C ASP A 71 -1.24 -34.51 -5.49
N ALA A 72 -0.57 -35.07 -4.48
CA ALA A 72 -0.88 -34.81 -3.07
C ALA A 72 -0.63 -33.34 -2.68
N ASN A 73 0.44 -32.73 -3.19
CA ASN A 73 0.73 -31.31 -2.96
C ASN A 73 -0.30 -30.40 -3.65
N ARG A 74 -0.82 -30.76 -4.83
CA ARG A 74 -1.92 -30.02 -5.48
C ARG A 74 -3.17 -30.01 -4.63
N LYS A 75 -3.53 -31.18 -4.07
CA LYS A 75 -4.66 -31.29 -3.13
C LYS A 75 -4.42 -30.46 -1.88
N ALA A 76 -3.23 -30.54 -1.27
CA ALA A 76 -2.89 -29.73 -0.11
C ALA A 76 -2.94 -28.23 -0.40
N ALA A 77 -2.47 -27.79 -1.57
CA ALA A 77 -2.57 -26.39 -1.98
C ALA A 77 -4.03 -25.92 -2.11
N ALA A 78 -4.89 -26.75 -2.70
CA ALA A 78 -6.32 -26.47 -2.81
C ALA A 78 -7.00 -26.40 -1.43
N ASP A 79 -6.76 -27.38 -0.57
CA ASP A 79 -7.46 -27.53 0.72
C ASP A 79 -6.94 -26.55 1.79
N ILE A 80 -5.64 -26.22 1.78
CA ILE A 80 -4.98 -25.43 2.84
C ILE A 80 -4.76 -23.98 2.41
N MET A 81 -4.24 -23.74 1.20
CA MET A 81 -3.75 -22.42 0.78
C MET A 81 -4.82 -21.57 0.09
N ALA A 82 -5.77 -22.18 -0.64
CA ALA A 82 -6.69 -21.44 -1.50
C ALA A 82 -7.53 -20.41 -0.74
N THR A 83 -8.25 -20.82 0.32
CA THR A 83 -9.12 -19.91 1.08
C THR A 83 -8.35 -18.76 1.76
N PRO A 84 -7.24 -19.00 2.49
CA PRO A 84 -6.42 -17.92 3.04
C PRO A 84 -5.86 -16.98 1.97
N PHE A 85 -5.38 -17.52 0.85
CA PHE A 85 -4.86 -16.72 -0.26
C PHE A 85 -5.93 -15.82 -0.87
N GLN A 86 -7.12 -16.35 -1.15
CA GLN A 86 -8.25 -15.57 -1.68
C GLN A 86 -8.65 -14.44 -0.73
N GLY A 87 -8.74 -14.73 0.58
CA GLY A 87 -9.04 -13.72 1.59
C GLY A 87 -7.98 -12.60 1.63
N PHE A 88 -6.71 -12.96 1.52
CA PHE A 88 -5.60 -12.00 1.48
C PHE A 88 -5.61 -11.12 0.23
N VAL A 89 -5.81 -11.70 -0.95
CA VAL A 89 -5.92 -10.94 -2.21
C VAL A 89 -7.15 -10.02 -2.18
N ALA A 90 -8.30 -10.52 -1.71
CA ALA A 90 -9.51 -9.72 -1.57
C ALA A 90 -9.32 -8.52 -0.63
N ALA A 91 -8.63 -8.72 0.50
CA ALA A 91 -8.28 -7.63 1.42
C ALA A 91 -7.34 -6.60 0.77
N GLY A 92 -6.33 -7.06 0.02
CA GLY A 92 -5.47 -6.17 -0.77
C GLY A 92 -6.21 -5.34 -1.81
N ILE A 93 -7.18 -5.93 -2.51
CA ILE A 93 -8.04 -5.22 -3.48
C ILE A 93 -8.94 -4.20 -2.76
N ALA A 94 -9.57 -4.59 -1.65
CA ALA A 94 -10.41 -3.70 -0.85
C ALA A 94 -9.60 -2.49 -0.34
N GLU A 95 -8.41 -2.74 0.17
CA GLU A 95 -7.49 -1.70 0.63
C GLU A 95 -7.03 -0.80 -0.52
N GLY A 96 -6.68 -1.37 -1.69
CA GLY A 96 -6.34 -0.59 -2.87
C GLY A 96 -7.46 0.34 -3.33
N ARG A 97 -8.71 -0.15 -3.32
CA ARG A 97 -9.89 0.68 -3.62
C ARG A 97 -10.08 1.79 -2.58
N ALA A 98 -9.95 1.46 -1.30
CA ALA A 98 -10.11 2.42 -0.21
C ALA A 98 -9.01 3.49 -0.22
N ALA A 99 -7.76 3.12 -0.51
CA ALA A 99 -6.65 4.04 -0.66
C ALA A 99 -6.82 4.94 -1.90
N ALA A 100 -7.24 4.37 -3.03
CA ALA A 100 -7.53 5.14 -4.24
C ALA A 100 -8.68 6.15 -4.03
N ALA A 101 -9.77 5.73 -3.37
CA ALA A 101 -10.87 6.61 -3.02
C ALA A 101 -10.43 7.72 -2.05
N ALA A 102 -9.63 7.39 -1.03
CA ALA A 102 -9.07 8.38 -0.11
C ALA A 102 -8.16 9.39 -0.83
N LYS A 103 -7.32 8.93 -1.76
CA LYS A 103 -6.47 9.79 -2.58
C LYS A 103 -7.29 10.70 -3.51
N ALA A 104 -8.28 10.15 -4.22
CA ALA A 104 -9.18 10.93 -5.05
C ALA A 104 -9.93 12.00 -4.22
N ASN A 105 -10.41 11.60 -3.05
CA ASN A 105 -11.06 12.52 -2.12
C ASN A 105 -10.11 13.60 -1.57
N ALA A 106 -8.81 13.33 -1.43
CA ALA A 106 -7.83 14.31 -1.00
C ALA A 106 -7.49 15.31 -2.11
N LEU A 107 -7.40 14.83 -3.36
CA LEU A 107 -7.06 15.60 -4.56
C LEU A 107 -8.25 16.36 -5.18
N GLY A 108 -9.48 16.03 -4.81
CA GLY A 108 -10.67 16.71 -5.34
C GLY A 108 -10.59 18.22 -5.11
N VAL A 109 -10.86 19.01 -6.16
CA VAL A 109 -10.80 20.46 -6.10
C VAL A 109 -12.18 21.04 -5.88
N ASP A 110 -12.35 21.80 -4.80
CA ASP A 110 -13.61 22.47 -4.51
C ASP A 110 -13.80 23.67 -5.47
N PRO A 111 -15.03 23.96 -5.92
CA PRO A 111 -15.29 25.08 -6.83
C PRO A 111 -14.97 26.43 -6.16
N GLY A 112 -14.48 27.40 -6.93
CA GLY A 112 -14.08 28.71 -6.40
C GLY A 112 -14.10 29.81 -7.46
N ASN A 113 -13.46 30.95 -7.15
CA ASN A 113 -13.49 32.14 -7.99
C ASN A 113 -12.68 31.95 -9.28
N ALA A 114 -13.37 31.69 -10.40
CA ALA A 114 -12.74 31.39 -11.68
C ALA A 114 -11.76 32.47 -12.18
N PRO A 115 -12.08 33.79 -12.14
CA PRO A 115 -11.13 34.85 -12.47
C PRO A 115 -9.82 34.81 -11.66
N LEU A 116 -9.93 34.64 -10.33
CA LEU A 116 -8.77 34.56 -9.47
C LEU A 116 -7.91 33.34 -9.82
N ARG A 117 -8.54 32.20 -10.09
CA ARG A 117 -7.82 30.97 -10.47
C ARG A 117 -7.08 31.12 -11.79
N ALA A 118 -7.69 31.76 -12.79
CA ALA A 118 -6.99 32.06 -14.05
C ALA A 118 -5.74 32.92 -13.81
N GLN A 119 -5.88 34.01 -13.04
CA GLN A 119 -4.75 34.89 -12.72
C GLN A 119 -3.62 34.16 -12.00
N VAL A 120 -3.94 33.25 -11.07
CA VAL A 120 -2.93 32.46 -10.35
C VAL A 120 -2.18 31.53 -11.30
N ARG A 121 -2.87 30.86 -12.23
CA ARG A 121 -2.23 29.96 -13.20
C ARG A 121 -1.31 30.71 -14.16
N ASP A 122 -1.73 31.88 -14.65
CA ASP A 122 -0.93 32.71 -15.54
C ASP A 122 0.33 33.19 -14.83
N ARG A 123 0.17 33.69 -13.60
CA ARG A 123 1.30 34.12 -12.75
C ARG A 123 2.27 32.99 -12.48
N PHE A 124 1.78 31.79 -12.17
CA PHE A 124 2.63 30.62 -11.88
C PHE A 124 3.40 30.14 -13.13
N THR A 125 2.75 30.17 -14.29
CA THR A 125 3.37 29.78 -15.57
C THR A 125 4.46 30.76 -15.99
N ALA A 126 4.31 32.05 -15.66
CA ALA A 126 5.30 33.07 -15.94
C ALA A 126 6.54 33.02 -15.03
N MET A 127 6.51 32.25 -13.94
CA MET A 127 7.65 32.09 -13.03
C MET A 127 8.68 31.09 -13.56
N ASP A 128 9.94 31.31 -13.23
CA ASP A 128 10.98 30.30 -13.38
C ASP A 128 10.81 29.17 -12.35
N THR A 129 11.57 28.09 -12.48
CA THR A 129 11.45 26.92 -11.58
C THR A 129 11.69 27.28 -10.10
N ALA A 130 12.64 28.17 -9.82
CA ALA A 130 12.92 28.60 -8.45
C ALA A 130 11.76 29.44 -7.89
N GLY A 131 11.20 30.36 -8.69
CA GLY A 131 10.02 31.13 -8.37
C GLY A 131 8.77 30.26 -8.15
N GLN A 132 8.57 29.25 -9.00
CA GLN A 132 7.51 28.25 -8.83
C GLN A 132 7.65 27.51 -7.50
N ALA A 133 8.84 27.00 -7.17
CA ALA A 133 9.07 26.31 -5.91
C ALA A 133 8.81 27.22 -4.69
N ALA A 134 9.28 28.47 -4.74
CA ALA A 134 9.07 29.46 -3.67
C ALA A 134 7.58 29.85 -3.53
N PHE A 135 6.87 29.97 -4.65
CA PHE A 135 5.44 30.24 -4.68
C PHE A 135 4.67 29.15 -3.95
N VAL A 136 4.91 27.88 -4.28
CA VAL A 136 4.21 26.72 -3.71
C VAL A 136 4.33 26.65 -2.18
N GLN A 137 5.49 27.01 -1.62
CA GLN A 137 5.69 26.99 -0.16
C GLN A 137 4.84 28.04 0.58
N ARG A 138 4.50 29.14 -0.09
CA ARG A 138 3.76 30.26 0.51
C ARG A 138 2.29 30.31 0.09
N ALA A 139 1.95 29.65 -1.01
CA ALA A 139 0.63 29.72 -1.63
C ALA A 139 -0.49 29.33 -0.66
N GLY A 140 -1.58 30.10 -0.69
CA GLY A 140 -2.81 29.79 0.03
C GLY A 140 -3.54 28.57 -0.56
N LEU A 141 -4.55 28.08 0.15
CA LEU A 141 -5.34 26.94 -0.32
C LEU A 141 -6.01 27.22 -1.69
N GLU A 142 -6.60 28.40 -1.89
CA GLU A 142 -7.23 28.78 -3.17
C GLU A 142 -6.23 28.90 -4.33
N GLU A 143 -5.02 29.37 -4.05
CA GLU A 143 -3.98 29.47 -5.07
C GLU A 143 -3.50 28.08 -5.50
N LEU A 144 -3.31 27.16 -4.54
CA LEU A 144 -2.98 25.77 -4.83
C LEU A 144 -4.14 25.05 -5.53
N ALA A 145 -5.40 25.33 -5.14
CA ALA A 145 -6.60 24.81 -5.81
C ALA A 145 -6.63 25.22 -7.30
N ALA A 146 -6.24 26.46 -7.62
CA ALA A 146 -6.17 26.95 -8.99
C ALA A 146 -5.20 26.13 -9.87
N LEU A 147 -4.05 25.72 -9.30
CA LEU A 147 -3.06 24.88 -9.98
C LEU A 147 -3.57 23.45 -10.14
N MET A 148 -4.17 22.89 -9.08
CA MET A 148 -4.73 21.53 -9.09
C MET A 148 -5.90 21.38 -10.06
N GLU A 149 -6.74 22.40 -10.22
CA GLU A 149 -7.89 22.41 -11.15
C GLU A 149 -7.45 22.28 -12.61
N ALA A 150 -6.38 22.98 -13.01
CA ALA A 150 -5.85 22.90 -14.37
C ALA A 150 -5.07 21.59 -14.62
N GLY A 151 -4.51 21.00 -13.55
CA GLY A 151 -3.87 19.69 -13.59
C GLY A 151 -2.46 19.67 -14.17
N ARG A 152 -1.79 18.52 -14.01
CA ARG A 152 -0.36 18.34 -14.37
C ARG A 152 -0.06 18.62 -15.85
N SER A 153 -1.00 18.27 -16.73
CA SER A 153 -0.86 18.41 -18.18
C SER A 153 -0.78 19.86 -18.62
N TYR A 154 -1.49 20.77 -17.94
CA TYR A 154 -1.43 22.21 -18.21
C TYR A 154 -0.04 22.78 -17.88
N PHE A 155 0.61 22.24 -16.85
CA PHE A 155 1.92 22.67 -16.37
C PHE A 155 3.04 21.70 -16.81
N ALA A 156 2.99 21.18 -18.03
CA ALA A 156 3.94 20.17 -18.52
C ALA A 156 5.43 20.55 -18.31
N SER A 157 5.76 21.85 -18.42
CA SER A 157 7.11 22.40 -18.21
C SER A 157 7.56 22.49 -16.74
N THR A 158 6.63 22.41 -15.79
CA THR A 158 6.97 22.41 -14.35
C THR A 158 7.65 21.07 -14.00
N PRO A 159 8.82 21.09 -13.34
CA PRO A 159 9.50 19.87 -12.91
C PRO A 159 8.68 19.04 -11.90
N ASP A 160 8.81 17.72 -11.96
CA ASP A 160 8.06 16.80 -11.10
C ASP A 160 8.23 17.08 -9.59
N PRO A 161 9.41 17.44 -9.06
CA PRO A 161 9.54 17.76 -7.64
C PRO A 161 8.71 18.98 -7.21
N VAL A 162 8.56 19.97 -8.09
CA VAL A 162 7.72 21.15 -7.82
C VAL A 162 6.25 20.78 -7.88
N TRP A 163 5.85 19.95 -8.84
CA TRP A 163 4.48 19.46 -8.93
C TRP A 163 4.08 18.61 -7.71
N GLN A 164 4.96 17.72 -7.26
CA GLN A 164 4.75 16.95 -6.03
C GLN A 164 4.57 17.86 -4.81
N ALA A 165 5.34 18.95 -4.73
CA ALA A 165 5.17 19.93 -3.66
C ALA A 165 3.80 20.64 -3.72
N ILE A 166 3.25 20.90 -4.91
CA ILE A 166 1.89 21.45 -5.08
C ILE A 166 0.86 20.48 -4.52
N GLU A 167 0.91 19.22 -4.96
CA GLU A 167 -0.03 18.18 -4.51
C GLU A 167 0.02 18.03 -2.99
N ASP A 168 1.22 17.97 -2.40
CA ASP A 168 1.42 17.78 -0.98
C ASP A 168 0.89 18.96 -0.14
N GLN A 169 1.25 20.19 -0.53
CA GLN A 169 0.78 21.39 0.15
C GLN A 169 -0.73 21.53 0.02
N TYR A 170 -1.28 21.25 -1.17
CA TYR A 170 -2.71 21.31 -1.41
C TYR A 170 -3.47 20.31 -0.53
N MET A 171 -3.09 19.04 -0.56
CA MET A 171 -3.76 17.99 0.21
C MET A 171 -3.66 18.25 1.71
N THR A 172 -2.52 18.77 2.19
CA THR A 172 -2.33 19.14 3.61
C THR A 172 -3.29 20.26 4.01
N LYS A 173 -3.27 21.39 3.27
CA LYS A 173 -4.09 22.56 3.60
C LYS A 173 -5.58 22.28 3.43
N ARG A 174 -5.95 21.50 2.41
CA ARG A 174 -7.34 21.06 2.20
C ARG A 174 -7.82 20.14 3.32
N HIS A 175 -6.98 19.22 3.79
CA HIS A 175 -7.33 18.37 4.92
C HIS A 175 -7.64 19.21 6.16
N ILE A 176 -6.74 20.14 6.51
CA ILE A 176 -6.93 21.06 7.65
C ILE A 176 -8.24 21.85 7.51
N ALA A 177 -8.48 22.45 6.35
CA ALA A 177 -9.68 23.26 6.10
C ALA A 177 -10.97 22.43 6.18
N ARG A 178 -10.98 21.23 5.60
CA ARG A 178 -12.18 20.39 5.53
C ARG A 178 -12.56 19.77 6.88
N THR A 179 -11.57 19.36 7.67
CA THR A 179 -11.84 18.74 8.98
C THR A 179 -11.94 19.78 10.11
N GLY A 180 -11.69 21.06 9.83
CA GLY A 180 -11.63 22.08 10.89
C GLY A 180 -10.53 21.81 11.90
N LEU A 181 -9.44 21.13 11.49
CA LEU A 181 -8.43 20.56 12.38
C LEU A 181 -7.80 21.59 13.34
N GLN A 182 -7.79 22.85 12.95
CA GLN A 182 -7.31 23.96 13.79
C GLN A 182 -8.08 24.10 15.11
N ALA A 183 -9.34 23.66 15.18
CA ALA A 183 -10.14 23.68 16.40
C ALA A 183 -9.66 22.64 17.43
N ASP A 184 -9.15 21.50 16.95
CA ASP A 184 -8.67 20.39 17.78
C ASP A 184 -7.26 20.63 18.32
N PHE A 185 -6.48 21.47 17.64
CA PHE A 185 -5.12 21.84 18.01
C PHE A 185 -5.07 23.29 18.49
N GLN A 186 -5.45 23.53 19.74
CA GLN A 186 -5.30 24.83 20.39
C GLN A 186 -3.93 24.94 21.06
N ARG A 187 -3.33 26.14 21.01
CA ARG A 187 -2.10 26.44 21.76
C ARG A 187 -2.36 26.22 23.25
N ARG A 188 -1.41 25.58 23.91
CA ARG A 188 -1.46 25.36 25.36
C ARG A 188 -0.57 26.39 26.04
N PRO A 189 -1.06 27.05 27.11
CA PRO A 189 -0.22 27.88 27.96
C PRO A 189 1.03 27.13 28.42
N ASP A 190 2.18 27.80 28.36
CA ASP A 190 3.46 27.28 28.85
C ASP A 190 4.20 28.33 29.70
N PRO A 191 5.32 27.97 30.37
CA PRO A 191 6.04 28.92 31.22
C PRO A 191 6.59 30.17 30.50
N ASN A 192 6.74 30.13 29.18
CA ASN A 192 7.23 31.24 28.35
C ASN A 192 6.08 32.07 27.75
N ASP A 193 4.90 31.48 27.56
CA ASP A 193 3.65 32.14 27.17
C ASP A 193 2.45 31.58 27.98
N PRO A 194 2.25 32.07 29.22
CA PRO A 194 1.24 31.52 30.14
C PRO A 194 -0.20 31.90 29.76
N VAL A 195 -0.37 32.70 28.71
CA VAL A 195 -1.68 33.11 28.19
C VAL A 195 -1.86 32.72 26.73
N ALA A 196 -1.04 31.81 26.19
CA ALA A 196 -1.12 31.37 24.81
C ALA A 196 -2.56 30.94 24.45
N PHE A 197 -3.14 31.60 23.46
CA PHE A 197 -4.49 31.32 22.97
C PHE A 197 -4.52 31.24 21.43
N GLY A 198 -5.55 30.61 20.88
CA GLY A 198 -5.73 30.46 19.45
C GLY A 198 -5.19 29.13 18.90
N PRO A 199 -5.33 28.91 17.57
CA PRO A 199 -4.93 27.66 16.94
C PRO A 199 -3.40 27.50 16.89
N ASP A 200 -2.95 26.28 17.15
CA ASP A 200 -1.61 25.83 16.87
C ASP A 200 -1.56 25.28 15.43
N GLU A 201 -1.30 26.18 14.49
CA GLU A 201 -1.19 25.85 13.07
C GLU A 201 -0.07 24.85 12.78
N ASN A 202 1.01 24.85 13.58
CA ASN A 202 2.12 23.94 13.39
C ASN A 202 1.74 22.51 13.79
N ALA A 203 1.06 22.34 14.93
CA ALA A 203 0.55 21.05 15.36
C ALA A 203 -0.49 20.50 14.37
N ALA A 204 -1.41 21.35 13.90
CA ALA A 204 -2.40 20.96 12.89
C ALA A 204 -1.74 20.53 11.57
N LEU A 205 -0.70 21.25 11.13
CA LEU A 205 0.06 20.91 9.92
C LEU A 205 0.88 19.63 10.08
N ALA A 206 1.48 19.39 11.25
CA ALA A 206 2.18 18.15 11.54
C ALA A 206 1.24 16.94 11.51
N TYR A 207 0.06 17.05 12.14
CA TYR A 207 -0.95 16.00 12.11
C TYR A 207 -1.48 15.72 10.71
N ALA A 208 -1.75 16.77 9.92
CA ALA A 208 -2.18 16.62 8.54
C ALA A 208 -1.13 15.91 7.66
N LYS A 209 0.16 16.25 7.84
CA LYS A 209 1.28 15.55 7.19
C LYS A 209 1.36 14.08 7.59
N GLU A 210 1.13 13.77 8.86
CA GLU A 210 1.07 12.38 9.32
C GLU A 210 -0.09 11.61 8.66
N GLY A 211 -1.26 12.24 8.53
CA GLY A 211 -2.39 11.69 7.78
C GLY A 211 -2.05 11.38 6.31
N LEU A 212 -1.29 12.26 5.66
CA LEU A 212 -0.79 12.04 4.30
C LEU A 212 0.23 10.90 4.22
N ASN A 213 1.16 10.84 5.16
CA ASN A 213 2.12 9.75 5.23
C ASN A 213 1.42 8.41 5.45
N ARG A 214 0.38 8.36 6.30
CA ARG A 214 -0.48 7.19 6.46
C ARG A 214 -1.15 6.81 5.14
N LEU A 215 -1.71 7.78 4.39
CA LEU A 215 -2.30 7.51 3.07
C LEU A 215 -1.28 6.93 2.06
N ARG A 216 -0.04 7.42 2.06
CA ARG A 216 1.03 6.88 1.21
C ARG A 216 1.46 5.48 1.63
N ALA A 217 1.58 5.26 2.94
CA ALA A 217 1.92 3.94 3.50
C ALA A 217 0.89 2.88 3.06
N ARG A 218 -0.40 3.23 2.99
CA ARG A 218 -1.46 2.36 2.46
C ARG A 218 -1.20 1.90 1.02
N SER A 219 -0.69 2.76 0.15
CA SER A 219 -0.28 2.34 -1.20
C SER A 219 0.89 1.34 -1.16
N GLY A 220 1.86 1.58 -0.26
CA GLY A 220 2.96 0.63 -0.01
C GLY A 220 2.47 -0.74 0.46
N THR A 221 1.43 -0.78 1.31
CA THR A 221 0.79 -2.04 1.74
C THR A 221 0.22 -2.83 0.56
N VAL A 222 -0.45 -2.17 -0.39
CA VAL A 222 -1.01 -2.83 -1.58
C VAL A 222 0.09 -3.44 -2.46
N ASP A 223 1.19 -2.74 -2.65
CA ASP A 223 2.34 -3.24 -3.41
C ASP A 223 3.06 -4.39 -2.69
N ALA A 224 3.12 -4.35 -1.36
CA ALA A 224 3.61 -5.47 -0.55
C ALA A 224 2.70 -6.69 -0.69
N VAL A 225 1.37 -6.53 -0.58
CA VAL A 225 0.39 -7.61 -0.79
C VAL A 225 0.54 -8.24 -2.18
N ARG A 226 0.69 -7.42 -3.23
CA ARG A 226 0.90 -7.91 -4.61
C ARG A 226 2.14 -8.79 -4.72
N ARG A 227 3.29 -8.31 -4.21
CA ARG A 227 4.56 -9.04 -4.25
C ARG A 227 4.49 -10.33 -3.45
N THR A 228 3.89 -10.29 -2.25
CA THR A 228 3.67 -11.47 -1.41
C THR A 228 2.79 -12.49 -2.13
N ALA A 229 1.65 -12.09 -2.69
CA ALA A 229 0.76 -12.99 -3.42
C ALA A 229 1.46 -13.65 -4.62
N GLN A 230 2.24 -12.88 -5.39
CA GLN A 230 3.05 -13.40 -6.48
C GLN A 230 4.05 -14.46 -6.02
N SER A 231 4.77 -14.20 -4.91
CA SER A 231 5.74 -15.15 -4.36
C SER A 231 5.09 -16.45 -3.84
N ILE A 232 3.87 -16.37 -3.30
CA ILE A 232 3.09 -17.55 -2.88
C ILE A 232 2.71 -18.40 -4.09
N ILE A 233 2.28 -17.77 -5.19
CA ILE A 233 1.97 -18.49 -6.44
C ILE A 233 3.21 -19.24 -6.93
N ASP A 234 4.39 -18.61 -6.89
CA ASP A 234 5.65 -19.24 -7.33
C ASP A 234 6.03 -20.45 -6.46
N VAL A 235 5.85 -20.35 -5.14
CA VAL A 235 6.06 -21.49 -4.23
C VAL A 235 5.08 -22.63 -4.51
N VAL A 236 3.81 -22.32 -4.74
CA VAL A 236 2.78 -23.34 -5.05
C VAL A 236 3.03 -23.97 -6.41
N ALA A 237 3.41 -23.19 -7.42
CA ALA A 237 3.77 -23.70 -8.74
C ALA A 237 4.93 -24.70 -8.65
N LEU A 238 5.98 -24.36 -7.90
CA LEU A 238 7.12 -25.24 -7.73
C LEU A 238 6.80 -26.50 -6.91
N SER A 239 6.02 -26.38 -5.84
CA SER A 239 5.70 -27.52 -4.97
C SER A 239 4.71 -28.51 -5.60
N THR A 240 3.93 -28.05 -6.59
CA THR A 240 2.94 -28.86 -7.31
C THR A 240 3.39 -29.30 -8.70
N ASP A 241 4.58 -28.85 -9.12
CA ASP A 241 5.15 -29.02 -10.46
C ASP A 241 4.15 -28.60 -11.56
N LEU A 242 3.59 -27.41 -11.38
CA LEU A 242 2.62 -26.79 -12.29
C LEU A 242 3.18 -25.50 -12.85
N THR A 243 2.55 -25.02 -13.93
CA THR A 243 2.77 -23.65 -14.40
C THR A 243 2.29 -22.65 -13.34
N ARG A 244 2.82 -21.41 -13.41
CA ARG A 244 2.39 -20.32 -12.53
C ARG A 244 0.88 -20.05 -12.65
N ASP A 245 0.34 -20.15 -13.86
CA ASP A 245 -1.09 -19.91 -14.13
C ASP A 245 -1.97 -21.01 -13.54
N ASP A 246 -1.55 -22.26 -13.64
CA ASP A 246 -2.28 -23.39 -13.02
C ASP A 246 -2.24 -23.33 -11.50
N ALA A 247 -1.10 -22.95 -10.91
CA ALA A 247 -0.99 -22.72 -9.48
C ALA A 247 -1.92 -21.58 -9.02
N TYR A 248 -1.96 -20.48 -9.78
CA TYR A 248 -2.89 -19.38 -9.53
C TYR A 248 -4.34 -19.83 -9.63
N ARG A 249 -4.68 -20.67 -10.61
CA ARG A 249 -6.03 -21.25 -10.75
C ARG A 249 -6.40 -22.12 -9.55
N ILE A 250 -5.49 -22.98 -9.07
CA ILE A 250 -5.74 -23.76 -7.84
C ILE A 250 -6.00 -22.84 -6.66
N LEU A 251 -5.16 -21.81 -6.47
CA LEU A 251 -5.29 -20.87 -5.36
C LEU A 251 -6.58 -20.04 -5.41
N THR A 252 -7.07 -19.71 -6.60
CA THR A 252 -8.27 -18.88 -6.76
C THR A 252 -9.57 -19.66 -6.85
N THR A 253 -9.52 -20.95 -7.23
CA THR A 253 -10.72 -21.79 -7.34
C THR A 253 -10.85 -22.80 -6.21
N GLY A 254 -9.76 -23.13 -5.51
CA GLY A 254 -9.72 -24.24 -4.55
C GLY A 254 -9.93 -25.60 -5.21
N LYS A 255 -9.71 -25.73 -6.52
CA LYS A 255 -9.92 -26.96 -7.27
C LYS A 255 -8.66 -27.37 -8.01
N VAL A 256 -8.32 -28.65 -7.93
CA VAL A 256 -7.28 -29.26 -8.77
C VAL A 256 -7.91 -29.56 -10.12
N ALA A 257 -7.24 -29.21 -11.22
CA ALA A 257 -7.69 -29.59 -12.55
C ALA A 257 -7.63 -31.11 -12.71
N GLU A 258 -8.73 -31.72 -13.15
CA GLU A 258 -8.80 -33.15 -13.52
C GLU A 258 -7.97 -33.44 -14.77
#